data_AF-A0A516X8X4-F1
#
_entry.id   AF-A0A516X8X4-F1
#
_cell.length_a   1.000
_cell.length_b   1.000
_cell.length_c   1.000
_cell.angle_alpha   90.00
_cell.angle_beta   90.00
_cell.angle_gamma   90.00
#
_symmetry.space_group_name_H-M   'P 1'
#
loop_
_entity.id
_entity.type
_entity.pdbx_description
1 polymer ?
#
loop_
_entity_poly.entity_id
_entity_poly.type
_entity_poly.pdbx_seq_one_letter_code
_entity_poly.pdbx_strand_id
1 'polypeptide(L)'
;MNKAVLAVDNPFEKISPDLSILGPAMNDTWARVGSAAWAVALLFVVIKLIVGVAKMKSAEKRGYAQDASEYTGEAKVAGIALGVLVMLSVIVGSILFVVQPGA
;
A
#
# COMPACT_ATOMS: atom_id res chain seq x y z
N MET A 1 13.96 -30.53 9.23
CA MET A 1 13.78 -30.28 7.78
C MET A 1 14.59 -29.03 7.42
N ASN A 2 15.81 -29.23 6.90
CA ASN A 2 16.61 -28.15 6.34
C ASN A 2 16.02 -27.79 4.98
N LYS A 3 15.41 -26.60 4.86
CA LYS A 3 15.06 -26.06 3.55
C LYS A 3 16.36 -25.68 2.87
N ALA A 4 16.74 -26.42 1.84
CA ALA A 4 17.71 -25.96 0.87
C ALA A 4 17.07 -24.78 0.13
N VAL A 5 17.28 -23.58 0.65
CA VAL A 5 17.15 -22.37 -0.18
C VAL A 5 18.24 -22.53 -1.23
N LEU A 6 17.85 -22.62 -2.50
CA LEU A 6 18.79 -22.49 -3.60
C LEU A 6 19.46 -21.12 -3.41
N ALA A 7 20.67 -21.12 -2.89
CA ALA A 7 21.44 -19.92 -2.63
C ALA A 7 21.84 -19.35 -4.00
N VAL A 8 20.92 -18.60 -4.61
CA VAL A 8 21.28 -17.62 -5.61
C VAL A 8 22.02 -16.54 -4.83
N ASP A 9 23.34 -16.45 -5.03
CA ASP A 9 24.11 -15.36 -4.47
C ASP A 9 23.55 -14.06 -5.03
N ASN A 10 22.92 -13.27 -4.17
CA ASN A 10 22.39 -11.97 -4.56
C ASN A 10 23.57 -11.01 -4.77
N PRO A 11 23.84 -10.54 -6.01
CA PRO A 11 24.94 -9.61 -6.25
C PRO A 11 24.74 -8.24 -5.55
N PHE A 12 23.54 -7.97 -5.03
CA PHE A 12 23.17 -6.74 -4.32
C PHE A 12 23.07 -6.90 -2.80
N GLU A 13 23.55 -8.01 -2.22
CA GLU A 13 23.48 -8.27 -0.78
C GLU A 13 24.08 -7.14 0.09
N LYS A 14 25.06 -6.40 -0.47
CA LYS A 14 25.75 -5.30 0.22
C LYS A 14 25.25 -3.90 -0.20
N ILE A 15 24.25 -3.82 -1.07
CA ILE A 15 23.75 -2.56 -1.62
C ILE A 15 22.36 -2.30 -1.06
N SER A 16 22.27 -1.46 -0.04
CA SER A 16 20.99 -0.95 0.45
C SER A 16 20.46 0.14 -0.47
N PRO A 17 19.14 0.20 -0.74
CA PRO A 17 18.54 1.34 -1.41
C PRO A 17 18.68 2.58 -0.52
N ASP A 18 19.70 3.39 -0.83
CA ASP A 18 20.08 4.57 -0.06
C ASP A 18 20.40 5.73 -1.01
N LEU A 19 19.76 6.88 -0.78
CA LEU A 19 20.00 8.10 -1.53
C LEU A 19 21.13 8.95 -0.93
N SER A 20 21.88 8.44 0.05
CA SER A 20 22.97 9.17 0.70
C SER A 20 24.13 9.53 -0.24
N ILE A 21 24.24 8.90 -1.41
CA ILE A 21 25.16 9.34 -2.48
C ILE A 21 24.85 10.76 -2.97
N LEU A 22 23.60 11.21 -2.81
CA LEU A 22 23.17 12.58 -3.09
C LEU A 22 23.25 13.50 -1.85
N GLY A 23 23.72 12.97 -0.71
CA GLY A 23 23.83 13.63 0.57
C GLY A 23 22.93 12.99 1.65
N PRO A 24 23.37 12.86 2.93
CA PRO A 24 22.58 12.23 4.00
C PRO A 24 21.23 12.89 4.27
N ALA A 25 21.17 14.23 4.13
CA ALA A 25 19.95 15.01 4.31
C ALA A 25 18.89 14.71 3.24
N MET A 26 19.32 14.28 2.05
CA MET A 26 18.42 13.97 0.95
C MET A 26 17.62 12.70 1.25
N ASN A 27 18.27 11.68 1.81
CA ASN A 27 17.63 10.42 2.16
C ASN A 27 16.51 10.62 3.21
N ASP A 28 16.79 11.40 4.26
CA ASP A 28 15.81 11.72 5.30
C ASP A 28 14.64 12.57 4.76
N THR A 29 14.95 13.57 3.93
CA THR A 29 13.93 14.46 3.35
C THR A 29 12.97 13.69 2.44
N TRP A 30 13.47 12.83 1.56
CA TRP A 30 12.61 12.03 0.68
C TRP A 30 11.81 10.97 1.44
N ALA A 31 12.41 10.33 2.45
CA ALA A 31 11.68 9.40 3.31
C ALA A 31 10.50 10.11 4.02
N ARG A 32 10.73 11.33 4.51
CA ARG A 32 9.69 12.15 5.13
C ARG A 32 8.61 12.61 4.16
N VAL A 33 8.98 13.09 2.97
CA VAL A 33 8.01 13.53 1.95
C VAL A 33 7.20 12.34 1.41
N GLY A 34 7.85 11.21 1.14
CA GLY A 34 7.21 10.00 0.65
C GLY A 34 6.23 9.40 1.66
N SER A 35 6.63 9.31 2.94
CA SER A 35 5.73 8.85 4.01
C SER A 35 4.54 9.78 4.23
N ALA A 36 4.75 11.10 4.15
CA ALA A 36 3.65 12.07 4.22
C ALA A 36 2.67 11.93 3.04
N ALA A 37 3.18 11.82 1.81
CA ALA A 37 2.34 11.64 0.62
C ALA A 37 1.53 10.33 0.69
N TRP A 38 2.15 9.24 1.14
CA TRP A 38 1.47 7.96 1.33
C TRP A 38 0.39 8.02 2.41
N ALA A 39 0.66 8.68 3.55
CA ALA A 39 -0.33 8.86 4.60
C ALA A 39 -1.55 9.66 4.11
N VAL A 40 -1.33 10.70 3.29
CA VAL A 40 -2.41 11.47 2.67
C VAL A 40 -3.22 10.60 1.70
N ALA A 41 -2.56 9.79 0.87
CA ALA A 41 -3.24 8.88 -0.05
C ALA A 41 -4.11 7.86 0.69
N LEU A 42 -3.60 7.27 1.78
CA LEU A 42 -4.38 6.37 2.64
C LEU A 42 -5.59 7.07 3.23
N LEU A 43 -5.40 8.26 3.80
CA LEU A 43 -6.49 9.03 4.40
C LEU A 43 -7.60 9.31 3.38
N PHE A 44 -7.22 9.73 2.18
CA PHE A 44 -8.17 10.01 1.10
C PHE A 44 -9.00 8.77 0.72
N VAL A 45 -8.34 7.62 0.54
CA VAL A 45 -9.03 6.38 0.16
C VAL A 45 -9.91 5.84 1.29
N VAL A 46 -9.49 5.97 2.55
CA VAL A 46 -10.32 5.63 3.72
C VAL A 46 -11.59 6.48 3.76
N ILE A 47 -11.47 7.80 3.56
CA ILE A 47 -12.64 8.69 3.51
C ILE A 47 -13.60 8.28 2.39
N LYS A 48 -13.07 8.01 1.18
CA LYS A 48 -13.87 7.55 0.03
C LYS A 48 -14.57 6.23 0.32
N LEU A 49 -13.89 5.28 0.96
CA LEU A 49 -14.48 4.01 1.36
C LEU A 49 -15.62 4.21 2.37
N ILE A 50 -15.41 5.02 3.40
CA ILE A 50 -16.44 5.33 4.40
C ILE A 50 -17.66 5.95 3.74
N VAL A 51 -17.47 6.94 2.86
CA VAL A 51 -18.57 7.60 2.14
C VAL A 51 -19.30 6.62 1.21
N GLY A 52 -18.57 5.79 0.46
CA GLY A 52 -19.16 4.79 -0.43
C GLY A 52 -20.00 3.77 0.34
N VAL A 53 -19.48 3.24 1.45
CA VAL A 53 -20.21 2.30 2.32
C VAL A 53 -21.44 2.97 2.95
N ALA A 54 -21.32 4.23 3.41
CA ALA A 54 -22.45 4.96 3.98
C ALA A 54 -23.57 5.17 2.96
N LYS A 55 -23.23 5.53 1.71
CA LYS A 55 -24.18 5.67 0.61
C LYS A 55 -24.83 4.34 0.24
N MET A 56 -24.05 3.27 0.15
CA MET A 56 -24.54 1.90 -0.12
C MET A 56 -25.60 1.48 0.91
N LYS A 57 -25.30 1.62 2.21
CA LYS A 57 -26.26 1.31 3.30
C LYS A 57 -27.49 2.23 3.27
N SER A 58 -27.35 3.47 2.82
CA SER A 58 -28.46 4.40 2.70
C SER A 58 -29.37 4.09 1.50
N ALA A 59 -28.82 3.58 0.40
CA ALA A 59 -29.57 3.19 -0.79
C ALA A 59 -30.36 1.89 -0.55
N GLU A 60 -29.76 0.91 0.13
CA GLU A 60 -30.43 -0.33 0.57
C GLU A 60 -31.67 -0.03 1.41
N LYS A 61 -31.58 0.92 2.34
CA LYS A 61 -32.71 1.32 3.20
C LYS A 61 -33.85 2.03 2.46
N ARG A 62 -33.57 2.64 1.30
CA ARG A 62 -34.54 3.44 0.54
C ARG A 62 -35.20 2.67 -0.61
N GLY A 63 -34.79 1.42 -0.87
CA GLY A 63 -35.41 0.57 -1.90
C GLY A 63 -35.04 0.92 -3.34
N TYR A 64 -34.05 1.78 -3.57
CA TYR A 64 -33.58 2.13 -4.91
C TYR A 64 -32.56 1.08 -5.43
N ALA A 65 -33.08 0.02 -6.04
CA ALA A 65 -32.27 -1.09 -6.56
C ALA A 65 -31.27 -0.65 -7.65
N GLN A 66 -31.59 0.40 -8.41
CA GLN A 66 -30.70 0.92 -9.45
C GLN A 66 -29.47 1.63 -8.86
N ASP A 67 -29.67 2.50 -7.87
CA ASP A 67 -28.61 3.26 -7.20
C ASP A 67 -27.72 2.37 -6.30
N ALA A 68 -28.31 1.31 -5.72
CA ALA A 68 -27.57 0.37 -4.90
C ALA A 68 -26.42 -0.31 -5.67
N SER A 69 -26.60 -0.59 -6.95
CA SER A 69 -25.57 -1.23 -7.80
C SER A 69 -24.36 -0.31 -8.05
N GLU A 70 -24.61 0.98 -8.27
CA GLU A 70 -23.58 1.97 -8.53
C GLU A 70 -22.76 2.30 -7.27
N TYR A 71 -23.43 2.50 -6.13
CA TYR A 71 -22.74 2.76 -4.86
C TYR A 71 -21.95 1.54 -4.34
N THR A 72 -22.41 0.32 -4.65
CA THR A 72 -21.64 -0.90 -4.36
C THR A 72 -20.37 -0.96 -5.20
N GLY A 73 -20.43 -0.53 -6.47
CA GLY A 73 -19.27 -0.40 -7.35
C GLY A 73 -18.23 0.58 -6.79
N GLU A 74 -18.65 1.78 -6.40
CA GLU A 74 -17.78 2.79 -5.78
C GLU A 74 -17.12 2.28 -4.49
N ALA A 75 -17.89 1.63 -3.60
CA ALA A 75 -17.37 1.08 -2.36
C ALA A 75 -16.35 -0.05 -2.61
N LYS A 76 -16.61 -0.93 -3.59
CA LYS A 76 -15.69 -2.01 -3.97
C LYS A 76 -14.38 -1.47 -4.53
N VAL A 77 -14.43 -0.47 -5.42
CA VAL A 77 -13.23 0.17 -5.97
C VAL A 77 -12.42 0.85 -4.87
N ALA A 78 -13.07 1.59 -3.96
CA ALA A 78 -12.39 2.20 -2.82
C ALA A 78 -11.76 1.15 -1.89
N GLY A 79 -12.44 0.00 -1.68
CA GLY A 79 -11.93 -1.09 -0.86
C GLY A 79 -10.71 -1.77 -1.49
N ILE A 80 -10.74 -2.02 -2.79
CA ILE A 80 -9.58 -2.55 -3.54
C ILE A 80 -8.43 -1.56 -3.50
N ALA A 81 -8.69 -0.27 -3.74
CA ALA A 81 -7.68 0.78 -3.68
C ALA A 81 -7.02 0.86 -2.29
N LEU A 82 -7.80 0.72 -1.21
CA LEU A 82 -7.26 0.67 0.15
C LEU A 82 -6.38 -0.56 0.36
N GLY A 83 -6.88 -1.73 -0.05
CA GLY A 83 -6.14 -2.99 0.03
C GLY A 83 -4.80 -2.91 -0.69
N VAL A 84 -4.77 -2.38 -1.91
CA VAL A 84 -3.54 -2.19 -2.69
C VAL A 84 -2.57 -1.23 -1.98
N LEU A 85 -3.05 -0.07 -1.50
CA LEU A 85 -2.20 0.91 -0.82
C LEU A 85 -1.58 0.40 0.48
N VAL A 86 -2.32 -0.42 1.24
CA VAL A 86 -1.81 -1.04 2.48
C VAL A 86 -0.86 -2.19 2.16
N MET A 87 -1.18 -3.02 1.17
CA MET A 87 -0.36 -4.16 0.78
C MET A 87 0.96 -3.76 0.10
N LEU A 88 1.03 -2.56 -0.48
CA LEU A 88 2.25 -2.06 -1.12
C LEU A 88 3.46 -2.13 -0.17
N SER A 89 3.29 -1.72 1.09
CA SER A 89 4.35 -1.75 2.10
C SER A 89 4.77 -3.17 2.46
N VAL A 90 3.81 -4.10 2.51
CA VAL A 90 4.09 -5.53 2.76
C VAL A 90 4.86 -6.15 1.61
N ILE A 91 4.49 -5.83 0.37
CA ILE A 91 5.16 -6.32 -0.83
C ILE A 91 6.60 -5.81 -0.87
N VAL A 92 6.81 -4.50 -0.70
CA VAL A 92 8.14 -3.89 -0.70
C VAL A 92 8.99 -4.47 0.43
N GLY A 93 8.47 -4.52 1.66
CA GLY A 93 9.18 -5.11 2.79
C GLY A 93 9.52 -6.58 2.60
N SER A 94 8.60 -7.37 2.02
CA SER A 94 8.83 -8.80 1.73
C SER A 94 9.91 -8.99 0.68
N ILE A 95 9.92 -8.17 -0.39
CA ILE A 95 10.96 -8.22 -1.42
C ILE A 95 12.32 -7.86 -0.81
N LEU A 96 12.39 -6.77 -0.03
CA LEU A 96 13.61 -6.37 0.64
C LEU A 96 14.11 -7.44 1.61
N PHE A 97 13.22 -8.08 2.38
CA PHE A 97 13.58 -9.18 3.27
C PHE A 97 14.13 -10.40 2.52
N VAL A 98 13.55 -10.77 1.37
CA VAL A 98 14.03 -11.90 0.56
C VAL A 98 15.39 -11.59 -0.09
N VAL A 99 15.59 -10.34 -0.52
CA VAL A 99 16.82 -9.88 -1.19
C VAL A 99 17.93 -9.58 -0.17
N GLN A 100 17.59 -9.15 1.04
CA GLN A 100 18.51 -8.75 2.11
C GLN A 100 18.06 -9.36 3.45
N PRO A 101 18.31 -10.67 3.69
CA PRO A 101 17.76 -11.40 4.84
C PRO A 101 18.32 -11.00 6.22
N GLY A 102 18.98 -9.85 6.36
CA GLY A 102 19.65 -9.42 7.60
C GLY A 102 19.86 -7.91 7.74
N ALA A 103 19.09 -7.09 7.01
CA ALA A 103 18.98 -5.66 7.30
C ALA A 103 18.16 -5.39 8.57
#